data_AF-E1JV38-F1
#
_entry.id   AF-E1JV38-F1
#
_cell.length_a   1.000
_cell.length_b   1.000
_cell.length_c   1.000
_cell.angle_alpha   90.00
_cell.angle_beta   90.00
_cell.angle_gamma   90.00
#
_symmetry.space_group_name_H-M   'P 1'
#
loop_
_entity.id
_entity.type
_entity.pdbx_description
1 polymer ?
#
loop_
_entity_poly.entity_id
_entity_poly.type
_entity_poly.pdbx_seq_one_letter_code
_entity_poly.pdbx_strand_id
1 'polypeptide(L)'
;MPRFSVLPLCAVLAALVANTPATAGVTLEGDTCRQVFDNPRAEKINCRTGFRLDPATRGKLESSTFGFLTDLTCAANLTATRSEVVARVHAGGDVALPQQEIRCRLYSGSDPVNVRFHLAPVVRIDKKSRRAVDARLGVRDVTGIPEPLATAVAQFLNSEPTLRKSLIAAANQIIPNLPGK
;
A
#
# COMPACT_ATOMS: atom_id res chain seq x y z
N MET A 1 -35.83 59.30 18.32
CA MET A 1 -36.05 58.35 17.21
C MET A 1 -34.73 58.20 16.48
N PRO A 2 -34.12 57.00 16.50
CA PRO A 2 -34.14 56.16 15.30
C PRO A 2 -34.44 54.68 15.59
N ARG A 3 -34.75 53.99 14.49
CA ARG A 3 -35.36 52.67 14.36
C ARG A 3 -34.34 51.54 14.49
N PHE A 4 -34.80 50.43 15.06
CA PHE A 4 -34.21 49.09 14.98
C PHE A 4 -34.05 48.64 13.53
N SER A 5 -32.95 47.96 13.22
CA SER A 5 -32.86 47.08 12.05
C SER A 5 -32.08 45.82 12.41
N VAL A 6 -32.67 44.72 11.96
CA VAL A 6 -32.53 43.34 12.36
C VAL A 6 -31.40 42.66 11.55
N LEU A 7 -30.75 41.67 12.18
CA LEU A 7 -29.75 40.76 11.59
C LEU A 7 -30.19 40.10 10.26
N PRO A 8 -29.21 39.62 9.46
CA PRO A 8 -28.93 38.17 9.46
C PRO A 8 -27.40 37.92 9.46
N LEU A 9 -26.77 37.17 10.37
CA LEU A 9 -26.89 35.74 10.69
C LEU A 9 -27.04 34.83 9.45
N CYS A 10 -26.06 34.87 8.53
CA CYS A 10 -25.92 33.84 7.51
C CYS A 10 -24.46 33.51 7.23
N ALA A 11 -24.14 32.22 7.43
CA ALA A 11 -23.20 31.44 6.63
C ALA A 11 -21.70 31.76 6.71
N VAL A 12 -21.04 31.30 7.78
CA VAL A 12 -19.67 30.77 7.65
C VAL A 12 -19.58 29.47 8.46
N LEU A 13 -20.26 28.43 7.99
CA LEU A 13 -20.19 27.08 8.55
C LEU A 13 -20.14 26.07 7.40
N ALA A 14 -19.11 26.16 6.57
CA ALA A 14 -18.86 25.21 5.49
C ALA A 14 -17.38 25.25 5.06
N ALA A 15 -16.51 24.57 5.82
CA ALA A 15 -15.28 23.95 5.31
C ALA A 15 -14.51 23.23 6.43
N LEU A 16 -15.17 22.38 7.22
CA LEU A 16 -14.48 21.23 7.82
C LEU A 16 -14.65 20.06 6.86
N VAL A 17 -14.02 20.19 5.69
CA VAL A 17 -13.64 19.01 4.92
C VAL A 17 -12.62 18.32 5.81
N ALA A 18 -13.05 17.26 6.50
CA ALA A 18 -12.14 16.34 7.14
C ALA A 18 -11.18 15.83 6.07
N ASN A 19 -10.02 16.48 5.98
CA ASN A 19 -8.83 15.90 5.39
C ASN A 19 -8.53 14.68 6.25
N THR A 20 -9.16 13.56 5.90
CA THR A 20 -8.61 12.26 6.23
C THR A 20 -7.14 12.36 5.83
N PRO A 21 -6.19 12.11 6.75
CA PRO A 21 -4.80 12.14 6.39
C PRO A 21 -4.66 11.09 5.28
N ALA A 22 -4.51 11.56 4.05
CA ALA A 22 -4.04 10.76 2.95
C ALA A 22 -2.76 10.16 3.50
N THR A 23 -2.83 8.86 3.80
CA THR A 23 -1.71 8.14 4.34
C THR A 23 -0.69 8.27 3.23
N ALA A 24 0.34 9.09 3.42
CA ALA A 24 1.44 9.15 2.48
C ALA A 24 1.90 7.71 2.31
N GLY A 25 1.99 7.27 1.05
CA GLY A 25 2.19 5.88 0.69
C GLY A 25 0.98 5.27 0.03
N VAL A 26 1.17 4.86 -1.21
CA VAL A 26 0.39 3.87 -1.96
C VAL A 26 -1.14 3.99 -1.84
N THR A 27 -1.78 4.55 -2.86
CA THR A 27 -3.23 4.46 -3.01
C THR A 27 -3.60 3.09 -3.56
N LEU A 28 -4.46 2.35 -2.85
CA LEU A 28 -5.00 1.06 -3.30
C LEU A 28 -6.15 1.31 -4.29
N GLU A 29 -6.01 0.83 -5.53
CA GLU A 29 -7.02 0.94 -6.58
C GLU A 29 -7.66 -0.43 -6.83
N GLY A 30 -9.00 -0.48 -6.88
CA GLY A 30 -9.73 -1.71 -7.23
C GLY A 30 -9.51 -2.86 -6.25
N ASP A 31 -9.36 -2.57 -4.95
CA ASP A 31 -9.02 -3.56 -3.93
C ASP A 31 -10.18 -4.55 -3.67
N THR A 32 -10.08 -5.72 -4.28
CA THR A 32 -10.95 -6.87 -3.98
C THR A 32 -10.44 -7.68 -2.80
N CYS A 33 -9.20 -7.46 -2.37
CA CYS A 33 -8.57 -8.20 -1.28
C CYS A 33 -9.24 -7.91 0.04
N ARG A 34 -9.62 -6.66 0.31
CA ARG A 34 -10.36 -6.31 1.53
C ARG A 34 -11.66 -7.12 1.67
N GLN A 35 -12.45 -7.23 0.60
CA GLN A 35 -13.69 -8.01 0.61
C GLN A 35 -13.45 -9.51 0.88
N VAL A 36 -12.37 -10.07 0.35
CA VAL A 36 -12.00 -11.48 0.56
C VAL A 36 -11.50 -11.72 1.99
N PHE A 37 -10.73 -10.78 2.55
CA PHE A 37 -10.28 -10.85 3.94
C PHE A 37 -11.43 -10.68 4.95
N ASP A 38 -12.38 -9.80 4.66
CA ASP A 38 -13.56 -9.56 5.49
C ASP A 38 -14.59 -10.70 5.41
N ASN A 39 -14.48 -11.61 4.42
CA ASN A 39 -15.32 -12.81 4.34
C ASN A 39 -14.68 -14.01 5.08
N PRO A 40 -15.10 -14.33 6.33
CA PRO A 40 -14.49 -15.40 7.13
C PRO A 40 -14.67 -16.80 6.52
N ARG A 41 -15.60 -16.99 5.58
CA ARG A 41 -15.86 -18.29 4.93
C ARG A 41 -14.95 -18.55 3.73
N ALA A 42 -14.21 -17.56 3.26
CA ALA A 42 -13.29 -17.72 2.13
C ALA A 42 -11.99 -18.38 2.59
N GLU A 43 -11.84 -19.68 2.29
CA GLU A 43 -10.61 -20.43 2.60
C GLU A 43 -9.45 -20.07 1.66
N LYS A 44 -9.74 -19.86 0.37
CA LYS A 44 -8.76 -19.35 -0.59
C LYS A 44 -8.87 -17.85 -0.69
N ILE A 45 -7.77 -17.17 -0.42
CA ILE A 45 -7.59 -15.77 -0.75
C ILE A 45 -7.11 -15.74 -2.20
N ASN A 46 -7.98 -15.29 -3.10
CA ASN A 46 -7.63 -14.97 -4.48
C ASN A 46 -8.24 -13.61 -4.80
N CYS A 47 -7.39 -12.60 -4.87
CA CYS A 47 -7.84 -11.23 -5.04
C CYS A 47 -6.85 -10.44 -5.87
N ARG A 48 -7.35 -9.40 -6.52
CA ARG A 48 -6.53 -8.41 -7.22
C ARG A 48 -6.47 -7.13 -6.40
N THR A 49 -5.28 -6.58 -6.30
CA THR A 49 -5.04 -5.25 -5.73
C THR A 49 -4.20 -4.43 -6.70
N GLY A 50 -4.62 -3.19 -6.93
CA GLY A 50 -3.88 -2.19 -7.69
C GLY A 50 -3.27 -1.18 -6.74
N PHE A 51 -2.14 -0.58 -7.13
CA PHE A 51 -1.50 0.39 -6.28
C PHE A 51 -0.75 1.48 -7.04
N ARG A 52 -0.88 2.75 -6.59
CA ARG A 52 -0.19 3.91 -7.16
C ARG A 52 0.55 4.71 -6.11
N LEU A 53 1.69 5.28 -6.49
CA LEU A 53 2.42 6.18 -5.60
C LEU A 53 1.64 7.49 -5.41
N ASP A 54 1.60 7.99 -4.18
CA ASP A 54 1.08 9.33 -3.91
C ASP A 54 2.05 10.41 -4.44
N PRO A 55 1.61 11.68 -4.58
CA PRO A 55 2.45 12.74 -5.14
C PRO A 55 3.81 12.93 -4.47
N ALA A 56 3.90 12.81 -3.13
CA ALA A 56 5.16 12.99 -2.43
C ALA A 56 6.12 11.82 -2.71
N THR A 57 5.61 10.59 -2.73
CA THR A 57 6.41 9.40 -3.05
C THR A 57 6.83 9.37 -4.52
N ARG A 58 6.01 9.89 -5.45
CA ARG A 58 6.39 10.07 -6.86
C ARG A 58 7.59 11.00 -7.02
N GLY A 59 7.60 12.15 -6.35
CA GLY A 59 8.75 13.06 -6.40
C GLY A 59 10.05 12.42 -5.88
N LYS A 60 9.95 11.52 -4.89
CA LYS A 60 11.11 10.75 -4.41
C LYS A 60 11.57 9.68 -5.40
N LEU A 61 10.64 9.01 -6.08
CA LEU A 61 10.97 8.08 -7.17
C LEU A 61 11.71 8.81 -8.28
N GLU A 62 11.17 9.95 -8.72
CA GLU A 62 11.77 10.79 -9.75
C GLU A 62 13.18 11.23 -9.36
N SER A 63 13.36 11.72 -8.12
CA SER A 63 14.68 12.10 -7.62
C SER A 63 15.65 10.92 -7.54
N SER A 64 15.19 9.76 -7.05
CA SER A 64 16.02 8.54 -6.92
C SER A 64 16.40 7.92 -8.26
N THR A 65 15.67 8.28 -9.32
CA THR A 65 15.85 7.80 -10.69
C THR A 65 16.31 8.92 -11.62
N PHE A 66 16.82 10.04 -11.10
CA PHE A 66 17.36 11.16 -11.89
C PHE A 66 16.39 11.69 -12.97
N GLY A 67 15.08 11.67 -12.72
CA GLY A 67 14.07 12.11 -13.66
C GLY A 67 13.66 11.08 -14.72
N PHE A 68 14.27 9.89 -14.72
CA PHE A 68 13.90 8.85 -15.68
C PHE A 68 12.50 8.29 -15.43
N LEU A 69 12.06 8.21 -14.17
CA LEU A 69 10.74 7.67 -13.81
C LEU A 69 9.93 8.69 -13.01
N THR A 70 8.78 9.09 -13.52
CA THR A 70 7.92 10.10 -12.87
C THR A 70 6.74 9.48 -12.11
N ASP A 71 6.33 8.28 -12.50
CA ASP A 71 5.21 7.58 -11.88
C ASP A 71 5.36 6.06 -11.99
N LEU A 72 4.66 5.36 -11.10
CA LEU A 72 4.57 3.91 -11.04
C LEU A 72 3.16 3.51 -10.62
N THR A 73 2.51 2.73 -11.48
CA THR A 73 1.21 2.11 -11.21
C THR A 73 1.35 0.60 -11.30
N CYS A 74 0.96 -0.12 -10.26
CA CYS A 74 1.10 -1.56 -10.16
C CYS A 74 -0.22 -2.28 -9.99
N ALA A 75 -0.23 -3.56 -10.32
CA ALA A 75 -1.28 -4.50 -9.98
C ALA A 75 -0.66 -5.84 -9.58
N ALA A 76 -1.29 -6.48 -8.60
CA ALA A 76 -0.91 -7.77 -8.06
C ALA A 76 -2.14 -8.68 -8.02
N ASN A 77 -1.96 -9.95 -8.39
CA ASN A 77 -2.90 -11.01 -8.05
C ASN A 77 -2.32 -11.73 -6.83
N LEU A 78 -2.99 -11.60 -5.70
CA LEU A 78 -2.58 -12.22 -4.45
C LEU A 78 -3.31 -13.54 -4.28
N THR A 79 -2.54 -14.62 -4.16
CA THR A 79 -3.07 -15.95 -3.86
C THR A 79 -2.46 -16.50 -2.58
N ALA A 80 -3.31 -16.84 -1.62
CA ALA A 80 -2.91 -17.46 -0.36
C ALA A 80 -4.02 -18.34 0.22
N THR A 81 -3.67 -19.26 1.11
CA THR A 81 -4.67 -20.00 1.89
C THR A 81 -4.89 -19.27 3.23
N ARG A 82 -6.14 -19.04 3.63
CA ARG A 82 -6.48 -18.32 4.87
C ARG A 82 -5.86 -19.01 6.09
N SER A 83 -5.93 -20.34 6.18
CA SER A 83 -5.34 -21.11 7.27
C SER A 83 -3.83 -20.89 7.38
N GLU A 84 -3.13 -20.78 6.26
CA GLU A 84 -1.70 -20.49 6.22
C GLU A 84 -1.39 -19.07 6.72
N VAL A 85 -2.14 -18.06 6.26
CA VAL A 85 -1.99 -16.67 6.72
C VAL A 85 -2.26 -16.57 8.22
N VAL A 86 -3.35 -17.18 8.70
CA VAL A 86 -3.72 -17.21 10.12
C VAL A 86 -2.65 -17.91 10.94
N ALA A 87 -2.16 -19.08 10.51
CA ALA A 87 -1.12 -19.82 11.21
C ALA A 87 0.18 -19.00 11.33
N ARG A 88 0.62 -18.36 10.24
CA ARG A 88 1.81 -17.51 10.24
C ARG A 88 1.63 -16.30 11.14
N VAL A 89 0.49 -15.61 11.07
CA VAL A 89 0.18 -14.47 11.97
C VAL A 89 0.14 -14.93 13.43
N HIS A 90 -0.46 -16.08 13.71
CA HIS A 90 -0.57 -16.64 15.06
C HIS A 90 0.77 -17.04 15.66
N ALA A 91 1.72 -17.51 14.85
CA ALA A 91 3.09 -17.81 15.28
C ALA A 91 3.82 -16.55 15.79
N GLY A 92 3.50 -15.38 15.21
CA GLY A 92 4.12 -14.10 15.54
C GLY A 92 5.61 -14.04 15.16
N GLY A 93 6.29 -12.94 15.49
CA GLY A 93 7.67 -12.74 15.06
C GLY A 93 7.72 -12.31 13.58
N ASP A 94 8.72 -12.79 12.83
CA ASP A 94 8.79 -12.49 11.38
C ASP A 94 7.86 -13.40 10.60
N VAL A 95 6.85 -12.81 9.98
CA VAL A 95 5.93 -13.48 9.07
C VAL A 95 6.34 -13.18 7.65
N ALA A 96 7.06 -14.11 7.03
CA ALA A 96 7.31 -14.07 5.60
C ALA A 96 6.03 -14.45 4.85
N LEU A 97 5.66 -13.68 3.84
CA LEU A 97 4.60 -14.00 2.89
C LEU A 97 5.20 -14.69 1.66
N PRO A 98 4.46 -15.60 1.02
CA PRO A 98 4.93 -16.25 -0.20
C PRO A 98 5.16 -15.23 -1.31
N GLN A 99 6.12 -15.53 -2.18
CA GLN A 99 6.47 -14.67 -3.31
C GLN A 99 5.27 -14.47 -4.24
N GLN A 100 5.02 -13.22 -4.64
CA GLN A 100 3.95 -12.82 -5.57
C GLN A 100 4.54 -12.07 -6.76
N GLU A 101 4.10 -12.39 -7.97
CA GLU A 101 4.42 -11.58 -9.16
C GLU A 101 3.58 -10.29 -9.14
N ILE A 102 4.25 -9.17 -9.35
CA ILE A 102 3.66 -7.84 -9.48
C ILE A 102 3.94 -7.32 -10.87
N ARG A 103 2.93 -6.72 -11.49
CA ARG A 103 3.04 -6.08 -12.80
C ARG A 103 2.82 -4.60 -12.65
N CYS A 104 3.73 -3.79 -13.17
CA CYS A 104 3.62 -2.35 -13.11
C CYS A 104 3.82 -1.69 -14.46
N ARG A 105 3.26 -0.49 -14.57
CA ARG A 105 3.55 0.49 -15.59
C ARG A 105 4.37 1.59 -14.95
N LEU A 106 5.58 1.75 -15.47
CA LEU A 106 6.47 2.85 -15.17
C LEU A 106 6.25 3.95 -16.21
N TYR A 107 6.23 5.20 -15.78
CA TYR A 107 6.05 6.33 -16.69
C TYR A 107 7.35 7.12 -16.80
N SER A 108 7.78 7.34 -18.05
CA SER A 108 8.90 8.18 -18.43
C SER A 108 8.43 9.04 -19.60
N GLY A 109 7.94 10.26 -19.32
CA GLY A 109 7.20 11.05 -20.31
C GLY A 109 5.82 10.47 -20.62
N SER A 110 5.47 10.35 -21.92
CA SER A 110 4.13 9.96 -22.37
C SER A 110 3.89 8.45 -22.44
N ASP A 111 4.94 7.65 -22.68
CA ASP A 111 4.78 6.23 -22.97
C ASP A 111 5.13 5.35 -21.77
N PRO A 112 4.21 4.50 -21.28
CA PRO A 112 4.47 3.63 -20.15
C PRO A 112 5.32 2.42 -20.55
N VAL A 113 6.32 2.12 -19.73
CA VAL A 113 7.11 0.88 -19.80
C VAL A 113 6.51 -0.16 -18.86
N ASN A 114 6.25 -1.36 -19.38
CA ASN A 114 5.76 -2.47 -18.56
C ASN A 114 6.93 -3.15 -17.85
N VAL A 115 6.84 -3.23 -16.53
CA VAL A 115 7.81 -3.96 -15.70
C VAL A 115 7.13 -5.02 -14.87
N ARG A 116 7.91 -6.04 -14.52
CA ARG A 116 7.50 -7.12 -13.63
C ARG A 116 8.54 -7.30 -12.56
N PHE A 117 8.11 -7.59 -11.35
CA PHE A 117 8.98 -7.97 -10.25
C PHE A 117 8.27 -8.88 -9.29
N HIS A 118 9.05 -9.53 -8.43
CA HIS A 118 8.53 -10.38 -7.38
C HIS A 118 8.56 -9.65 -6.04
N LEU A 119 7.47 -9.74 -5.28
CA LEU A 119 7.42 -9.33 -3.88
C LEU A 119 7.46 -10.55 -2.98
N ALA A 120 8.35 -10.54 -1.98
CA ALA A 120 8.36 -11.49 -0.87
C ALA A 120 8.32 -10.75 0.47
N PRO A 121 7.15 -10.21 0.87
CA PRO A 121 7.08 -9.35 2.04
C PRO A 121 7.36 -10.09 3.34
N VAL A 122 7.98 -9.41 4.30
CA VAL A 122 8.15 -9.89 5.67
C VAL A 122 7.52 -8.87 6.62
N VAL A 123 6.57 -9.30 7.43
CA VAL A 123 5.90 -8.47 8.44
C VAL A 123 6.31 -8.93 9.83
N ARG A 124 6.86 -8.03 10.64
CA ARG A 124 7.15 -8.32 12.06
C ARG A 124 5.90 -8.08 12.89
N ILE A 125 5.42 -9.13 13.55
CA ILE A 125 4.29 -9.08 14.48
C ILE A 125 4.81 -9.16 15.91
N ASP A 126 4.50 -8.13 16.69
CA ASP A 126 4.79 -8.14 18.12
C ASP A 126 3.87 -9.11 18.84
N LYS A 127 4.46 -10.03 19.62
CA LYS A 127 3.72 -11.10 20.29
C LYS A 127 2.80 -10.58 21.40
N LYS A 128 3.16 -9.45 22.03
CA LYS A 128 2.41 -8.89 23.17
C LYS A 128 1.17 -8.13 22.69
N SER A 129 1.37 -7.15 21.80
CA SER A 129 0.30 -6.33 21.25
C SER A 129 -0.49 -7.02 20.16
N ARG A 130 0.04 -8.10 19.56
CA ARG A 130 -0.56 -8.81 18.42
C ARG A 130 -0.75 -7.89 17.21
N ARG A 131 0.17 -6.95 17.02
CA ARG A 131 0.15 -5.95 15.94
C ARG A 131 1.39 -6.04 15.07
N ALA A 132 1.25 -5.65 13.80
CA ALA A 132 2.39 -5.43 12.92
C ALA A 132 3.15 -4.17 13.39
N VAL A 133 4.46 -4.31 13.57
CA VAL A 133 5.36 -3.25 14.07
C VAL A 133 6.47 -2.89 13.08
N ASP A 134 6.79 -3.78 12.15
CA ASP A 134 7.74 -3.53 11.05
C ASP A 134 7.30 -4.31 9.79
N ALA A 135 7.74 -3.86 8.62
CA ALA A 135 7.50 -4.56 7.36
C ALA A 135 8.62 -4.30 6.35
N ARG A 136 8.84 -5.28 5.47
CA ARG A 136 9.74 -5.19 4.31
C ARG A 136 9.02 -5.71 3.09
N LEU A 137 9.17 -5.06 1.94
CA LEU A 137 8.54 -5.47 0.68
C LEU A 137 9.22 -6.70 0.08
N GLY A 138 10.56 -6.75 0.10
CA GLY A 138 11.32 -7.83 -0.49
C GLY A 138 11.17 -7.88 -2.02
N VAL A 139 11.28 -6.73 -2.70
CA VAL A 139 11.26 -6.63 -4.17
C VAL A 139 12.52 -7.29 -4.73
N ARG A 140 12.33 -8.19 -5.71
CA ARG A 140 13.39 -8.90 -6.45
C ARG A 140 13.01 -9.06 -7.91
N ASP A 141 13.99 -9.46 -8.74
CA ASP A 141 13.80 -9.83 -10.15
C ASP A 141 13.04 -8.79 -10.98
N VAL A 142 13.45 -7.53 -10.87
CA VAL A 142 12.85 -6.45 -11.67
C VAL A 142 13.25 -6.65 -13.14
N THR A 143 12.26 -6.80 -14.02
CA THR A 143 12.42 -7.04 -15.46
C THR A 143 11.58 -6.06 -16.29
N GLY A 144 11.97 -5.86 -17.55
CA GLY A 144 11.30 -4.93 -18.48
C GLY A 144 12.00 -3.57 -18.61
N ILE A 145 13.08 -3.35 -17.86
CA ILE A 145 13.93 -2.15 -17.89
C ILE A 145 15.42 -2.54 -17.79
N PRO A 146 16.36 -1.66 -18.19
CA PRO A 146 17.79 -1.90 -18.05
C PRO A 146 18.22 -2.12 -16.60
N GLU A 147 19.25 -2.94 -16.39
CA GLU A 147 19.70 -3.39 -15.05
C GLU A 147 20.03 -2.25 -14.07
N PRO A 148 20.71 -1.14 -14.47
CA PRO A 148 20.93 -0.02 -13.56
C PRO A 148 19.63 0.60 -13.03
N LEU A 149 18.63 0.72 -13.90
CA LEU A 149 17.31 1.24 -13.52
C LEU A 149 16.51 0.23 -12.71
N ALA A 150 16.60 -1.05 -13.06
CA ALA A 150 15.99 -2.16 -12.32
C ALA A 150 16.48 -2.19 -10.86
N THR A 151 17.79 -2.03 -10.67
CA THR A 151 18.45 -1.95 -9.36
C THR A 151 17.99 -0.70 -8.59
N ALA A 152 17.95 0.47 -9.23
CA ALA A 152 17.45 1.70 -8.60
C ALA A 152 15.99 1.58 -8.14
N VAL A 153 15.11 1.01 -8.98
CA VAL A 153 13.71 0.77 -8.64
C VAL A 153 13.58 -0.21 -7.48
N ALA A 154 14.31 -1.33 -7.51
CA ALA A 154 14.29 -2.31 -6.43
C ALA A 154 14.79 -1.71 -5.10
N GLN A 155 15.86 -0.92 -5.14
CA GLN A 155 16.40 -0.23 -3.96
C GLN A 155 15.40 0.79 -3.40
N PHE A 156 14.80 1.62 -4.25
CA PHE A 156 13.79 2.59 -3.85
C PHE A 156 12.61 1.89 -3.17
N LEU A 157 12.00 0.89 -3.83
CA LEU A 157 10.83 0.19 -3.29
C LEU A 157 11.12 -0.54 -1.98
N ASN A 158 12.34 -1.06 -1.80
CA ASN A 158 12.73 -1.74 -0.56
C ASN A 158 13.13 -0.80 0.58
N SER A 159 13.55 0.43 0.27
CA SER A 159 14.05 1.39 1.27
C SER A 159 13.07 2.50 1.63
N GLU A 160 12.06 2.76 0.80
CA GLU A 160 11.14 3.88 0.99
C GLU A 160 10.31 3.70 2.29
N PRO A 161 10.52 4.56 3.32
CA PRO A 161 9.88 4.39 4.63
C PRO A 161 8.36 4.46 4.57
N THR A 162 7.84 5.18 3.58
CA THR A 162 6.43 5.40 3.35
C THR A 162 5.73 4.10 2.92
N LEU A 163 6.34 3.34 2.01
CA LEU A 163 5.81 2.03 1.57
C LEU A 163 5.76 1.03 2.73
N ARG A 164 6.81 1.02 3.56
CA ARG A 164 6.86 0.22 4.79
C ARG A 164 5.70 0.57 5.74
N LYS A 165 5.45 1.86 5.97
CA LYS A 165 4.33 2.31 6.82
C LYS A 165 2.98 1.86 6.26
N SER A 166 2.77 1.96 4.95
CA SER A 166 1.54 1.49 4.30
C SER A 166 1.34 -0.01 4.47
N LEU A 167 2.39 -0.83 4.34
CA LEU A 167 2.31 -2.28 4.62
C LEU A 167 1.93 -2.58 6.08
N ILE A 168 2.54 -1.89 7.04
CA ILE A 168 2.22 -2.05 8.46
C ILE A 168 0.76 -1.66 8.73
N ALA A 169 0.29 -0.56 8.13
CA ALA A 169 -1.09 -0.11 8.26
C ALA A 169 -2.07 -1.13 7.68
N ALA A 170 -1.81 -1.64 6.48
CA ALA A 170 -2.62 -2.67 5.84
C ALA A 170 -2.67 -3.96 6.67
N ALA A 171 -1.53 -4.43 7.16
CA ALA A 171 -1.47 -5.60 8.04
C ALA A 171 -2.30 -5.40 9.31
N ASN A 172 -2.20 -4.23 9.95
CA ASN A 172 -2.96 -3.91 11.15
C ASN A 172 -4.47 -3.72 10.92
N GLN A 173 -4.91 -3.52 9.67
CA GLN A 173 -6.34 -3.55 9.33
C GLN A 173 -6.87 -4.99 9.19
N ILE A 174 -6.01 -5.92 8.74
CA ILE A 174 -6.41 -7.31 8.48
C ILE A 174 -6.31 -8.17 9.76
N ILE A 175 -5.24 -8.03 10.55
CA ILE A 175 -4.95 -8.89 11.70
C ILE A 175 -6.14 -9.00 12.68
N PRO A 176 -6.85 -7.92 13.06
CA PRO A 176 -7.99 -8.01 13.98
C PRO A 176 -9.19 -8.81 13.44
N ASN A 177 -9.32 -8.91 12.11
CA ASN A 177 -10.41 -9.62 11.43
C ASN A 177 -10.09 -11.11 11.18
N LEU A 178 -8.89 -11.56 11.55
CA LEU A 178 -8.54 -12.97 11.45
C LEU A 178 -9.23 -13.76 12.58
N PRO A 179 -9.68 -15.00 12.30
CA PRO A 179 -10.28 -15.84 13.34
C PRO A 179 -9.30 -16.03 14.49
N GLY A 180 -9.82 -15.93 15.72
CA GLY A 180 -9.06 -16.20 16.94
C GLY A 180 -8.54 -17.64 16.98
N LYS A 181 -7.63 -17.91 17.93
CA LYS A 181 -7.31 -19.29 18.31
C LYS A 181 -8.46 -19.91 19.07
#